data_AF-A0A7X3DID8-F1
#
_entry.id   AF-A0A7X3DID8-F1
#
_cell.length_a   1.000
_cell.length_b   1.000
_cell.length_c   1.000
_cell.angle_alpha   90.00
_cell.angle_beta   90.00
_cell.angle_gamma   90.00
#
_symmetry.space_group_name_H-M   'P 1'
#
loop_
_entity.id
_entity.type
_entity.pdbx_description
1 polymer ?
#
loop_
_entity_poly.entity_id
_entity_poly.type
_entity_poly.pdbx_seq_one_letter_code
_entity_poly.pdbx_strand_id
1 'polypeptide(L)'
;MTTNEILNKYTTGEMTLPEANEALKEADSDLYLDPNRNVITPEELAETRVGVTPDEANGYGLMDHGVGCMEKVHVVNGKTVDVNMGEEYALVYIAGHKYQLKGDTLVEPEG
;
A
#
# COMPACT_ATOMS: atom_id res chain seq x y z
N MET A 1 -8.61 -1.21 -15.65
CA MET A 1 -7.50 -0.89 -14.72
C MET A 1 -7.25 -2.15 -13.91
N THR A 2 -6.00 -2.53 -13.66
CA THR A 2 -5.68 -3.69 -12.82
C THR A 2 -5.77 -3.32 -11.35
N THR A 3 -5.93 -4.30 -10.46
CA THR A 3 -5.90 -4.09 -9.00
C THR A 3 -4.66 -3.32 -8.55
N ASN A 4 -3.47 -3.67 -9.07
CA ASN A 4 -2.23 -2.98 -8.75
C ASN A 4 -2.24 -1.50 -9.15
N GLU A 5 -2.76 -1.19 -10.34
CA GLU A 5 -2.88 0.20 -10.81
C GLU A 5 -3.84 1.00 -9.93
N ILE A 6 -4.95 0.40 -9.48
CA ILE A 6 -5.93 1.05 -8.60
C ILE A 6 -5.31 1.35 -7.23
N LEU A 7 -4.66 0.36 -6.62
CA LEU A 7 -3.99 0.52 -5.32
C LEU A 7 -2.88 1.57 -5.39
N ASN A 8 -2.10 1.59 -6.48
CA ASN A 8 -1.09 2.61 -6.70
C ASN A 8 -1.70 4.01 -6.78
N LYS A 9 -2.75 4.20 -7.59
CA LYS A 9 -3.42 5.51 -7.71
C LYS A 9 -4.09 5.96 -6.43
N TYR A 10 -4.63 5.03 -5.65
CA TYR A 10 -5.16 5.35 -4.34
C TYR A 10 -4.06 5.85 -3.38
N THR A 11 -2.90 5.17 -3.37
CA THR A 11 -1.77 5.53 -2.50
C THR A 11 -0.99 6.78 -2.96
N THR A 12 -1.19 7.27 -4.19
CA THR A 12 -0.74 8.61 -4.62
C THR A 12 -1.75 9.72 -4.31
N GLY A 13 -2.99 9.36 -3.95
CA GLY A 13 -4.09 10.31 -3.82
C GLY A 13 -4.73 10.73 -5.15
N GLU A 14 -4.37 10.09 -6.27
CA GLU A 14 -5.03 10.29 -7.57
C GLU A 14 -6.47 9.76 -7.60
N MET A 15 -6.78 8.82 -6.71
CA MET A 15 -8.12 8.27 -6.52
C MET A 15 -8.53 8.39 -5.05
N THR A 16 -9.77 8.78 -4.83
CA THR A 16 -10.39 8.70 -3.49
C THR A 16 -10.73 7.26 -3.14
N LEU A 17 -10.96 6.97 -1.84
CA LEU A 17 -11.33 5.62 -1.39
C LEU A 17 -12.62 5.10 -2.08
N PRO A 18 -13.70 5.90 -2.23
CA PRO A 18 -14.89 5.46 -2.96
C PRO A 18 -14.61 5.16 -4.44
N GLU A 19 -13.83 5.99 -5.12
CA GLU A 19 -13.46 5.76 -6.53
C GLU A 19 -12.61 4.50 -6.69
N ALA A 20 -11.67 4.26 -5.77
CA ALA A 20 -10.85 3.05 -5.75
C ALA A 20 -11.72 1.80 -5.56
N ASN A 21 -12.69 1.83 -4.63
CA ASN A 21 -13.61 0.70 -4.42
C ASN A 21 -14.51 0.42 -5.62
N GLU A 22 -15.04 1.45 -6.29
CA GLU A 22 -15.80 1.25 -7.53
C GLU A 22 -14.92 0.67 -8.64
N ALA A 23 -13.68 1.16 -8.80
CA ALA A 23 -12.76 0.62 -9.79
C ALA A 23 -12.32 -0.82 -9.49
N LEU A 24 -12.14 -1.19 -8.21
CA LEU A 24 -11.84 -2.57 -7.80
C LEU A 24 -12.98 -3.51 -8.18
N LYS A 25 -14.22 -3.08 -7.95
CA LYS A 25 -15.42 -3.82 -8.34
C LYS A 25 -15.55 -3.94 -9.87
N GLU A 26 -15.30 -2.87 -10.62
CA GLU A 26 -15.29 -2.91 -12.09
C GLU A 26 -14.18 -3.82 -12.64
N ALA A 27 -13.09 -3.98 -11.91
CA ALA A 27 -11.99 -4.88 -12.22
C ALA A 27 -12.24 -6.34 -11.78
N ASP A 28 -13.44 -6.68 -11.29
CA ASP A 28 -13.83 -8.00 -10.78
C ASP A 28 -12.90 -8.48 -9.63
N SER A 29 -12.45 -7.54 -8.80
CA SER A 29 -11.62 -7.83 -7.62
C SER A 29 -12.50 -8.08 -6.40
N ASP A 30 -12.16 -9.10 -5.62
CA ASP A 30 -12.78 -9.38 -4.32
C ASP A 30 -12.34 -8.40 -3.21
N LEU A 31 -11.38 -7.49 -3.50
CA LEU A 31 -10.89 -6.52 -2.54
C LEU A 31 -11.89 -5.39 -2.31
N TYR A 32 -12.03 -5.01 -1.03
CA TYR A 32 -12.75 -3.82 -0.60
C TYR A 32 -11.93 -3.06 0.44
N LEU A 33 -11.64 -1.78 0.17
CA LEU A 33 -10.94 -0.90 1.09
C LEU A 33 -11.93 -0.37 2.13
N ASP A 34 -11.72 -0.75 3.39
CA ASP A 34 -12.56 -0.34 4.52
C ASP A 34 -12.33 1.15 4.86
N PRO A 35 -13.35 2.01 4.81
CA PRO A 35 -13.24 3.42 5.15
C PRO A 35 -12.69 3.72 6.54
N ASN A 36 -12.81 2.78 7.49
CA ASN A 36 -12.35 2.96 8.87
C ASN A 36 -10.92 2.47 9.09
N ARG A 37 -10.37 1.67 8.16
CA ARG A 37 -9.06 1.02 8.32
C ARG A 37 -8.06 1.43 7.25
N ASN A 38 -8.53 1.61 6.00
CA ASN A 38 -7.69 1.82 4.84
C ASN A 38 -7.65 3.28 4.36
N VAL A 39 -8.35 4.19 5.04
CA VAL A 39 -8.31 5.62 4.72
C VAL A 39 -6.89 6.17 4.91
N ILE A 40 -6.31 6.72 3.85
CA ILE A 40 -5.09 7.53 3.92
C ILE A 40 -5.53 8.99 3.87
N THR A 41 -5.24 9.74 4.92
CA THR A 41 -5.66 11.13 5.06
C THR A 41 -4.84 12.04 4.13
N PRO A 42 -5.35 13.25 3.81
CA PRO A 42 -4.57 14.22 3.03
C PRO A 42 -3.22 14.56 3.65
N GLU A 43 -3.15 14.65 4.98
CA GLU A 43 -1.92 14.91 5.72
C GLU A 43 -0.91 13.76 5.54
N GLU A 44 -1.37 12.52 5.68
CA GLU A 44 -0.54 11.35 5.49
C GLU A 44 -0.06 11.21 4.03
N LEU A 45 -0.91 11.50 3.04
CA LEU A 45 -0.51 11.55 1.64
C LEU A 45 0.59 12.61 1.40
N ALA A 46 0.48 13.78 2.03
CA ALA A 46 1.47 14.85 1.89
C ALA A 46 2.82 14.50 2.54
N GLU A 47 2.82 13.68 3.60
CA GLU A 47 4.03 13.17 4.24
C GLU A 47 4.64 11.98 3.48
N THR A 48 3.83 11.31 2.66
CA THR A 48 4.19 10.07 1.98
C THR A 48 5.07 10.34 0.76
N ARG A 49 6.22 9.66 0.72
CA ARG A 49 7.19 9.74 -0.37
C ARG A 49 7.94 8.44 -0.54
N VAL A 50 8.40 8.21 -1.76
CA VAL A 50 9.35 7.15 -2.10
C VAL A 50 10.52 7.76 -2.87
N GLY A 51 11.67 7.11 -2.84
CA GLY A 51 12.88 7.53 -3.55
C GLY A 51 13.31 6.52 -4.61
N VAL A 52 14.60 6.57 -4.95
CA VAL A 52 15.25 5.62 -5.85
C VAL A 52 15.41 4.26 -5.19
N THR A 53 15.63 4.21 -3.87
CA THR A 53 15.81 2.96 -3.12
C THR A 53 14.71 2.75 -2.09
N PRO A 54 14.39 1.49 -1.71
CA PRO A 54 13.31 1.21 -0.75
C PRO A 54 13.48 1.89 0.61
N ASP A 55 14.72 2.12 1.07
CA ASP A 55 15.03 2.81 2.33
C ASP A 55 14.71 4.31 2.32
N GLU A 56 14.44 4.90 1.16
CA GLU A 56 13.98 6.28 1.05
C GLU A 56 12.45 6.42 1.24
N ALA A 57 11.71 5.30 1.26
CA ALA A 57 10.27 5.29 1.47
C ALA A 57 9.89 5.72 2.90
N ASN A 58 8.97 6.67 3.00
CA ASN A 58 8.45 7.22 4.24
C ASN A 58 6.96 7.57 4.09
N GLY A 59 6.17 7.43 5.16
CA GLY A 59 4.75 7.78 5.20
C GLY A 59 3.82 6.56 5.25
N TYR A 60 2.67 6.63 4.61
CA TYR A 60 1.59 5.66 4.79
C TYR A 60 1.23 4.94 3.49
N GLY A 61 0.94 3.65 3.60
CA GLY A 61 0.60 2.79 2.47
C GLY A 61 -0.40 1.71 2.84
N LEU A 62 -0.64 0.80 1.90
CA LEU A 62 -1.48 -0.38 2.07
C LEU A 62 -0.65 -1.65 1.92
N MET A 63 -0.81 -2.58 2.83
CA MET A 63 -0.18 -3.89 2.80
C MET A 63 -1.20 -4.97 2.44
N ASP A 64 -0.83 -5.83 1.49
CA ASP A 64 -1.52 -7.07 1.17
C ASP A 64 -0.69 -8.25 1.70
N HIS A 65 -1.29 -9.08 2.54
CA HIS A 65 -0.67 -10.29 3.07
C HIS A 65 -1.46 -11.57 2.72
N GLY A 66 -2.29 -11.52 1.67
CA GLY A 66 -2.90 -12.71 1.07
C GLY A 66 -4.17 -13.25 1.75
N VAL A 67 -4.83 -12.48 2.62
CA VAL A 67 -6.11 -12.88 3.26
C VAL A 67 -7.35 -12.20 2.66
N GLY A 68 -7.18 -11.46 1.56
CA GLY A 68 -8.29 -10.78 0.88
C GLY A 68 -8.72 -9.46 1.51
N CYS A 69 -7.90 -8.88 2.40
CA CYS A 69 -8.06 -7.51 2.88
C CYS A 69 -6.71 -6.78 2.91
N MET A 70 -6.78 -5.46 2.79
CA MET A 70 -5.61 -4.59 2.89
C MET A 70 -5.47 -4.07 4.32
N GLU A 71 -4.24 -3.90 4.78
CA GLU A 71 -3.92 -3.27 6.06
C GLU A 71 -3.21 -1.93 5.82
N LYS A 72 -3.61 -0.88 6.51
CA LYS A 72 -2.85 0.38 6.44
C LYS A 72 -1.56 0.23 7.24
N VAL A 73 -0.43 0.64 6.65
CA VAL A 73 0.89 0.56 7.28
C VAL A 73 1.57 1.93 7.29
N HIS A 74 2.35 2.17 8.34
CA HIS A 74 3.26 3.31 8.45
C HIS A 74 4.69 2.83 8.18
N VAL A 75 5.38 3.52 7.27
CA VAL A 75 6.72 3.22 6.80
C VAL A 75 7.66 4.37 7.18
N VAL A 76 8.80 4.04 7.78
CA VAL A 76 9.89 4.97 8.08
C VAL A 76 11.20 4.37 7.59
N ASN A 77 11.91 5.11 6.74
CA ASN A 77 13.16 4.68 6.12
C ASN A 77 13.11 3.26 5.53
N GLY A 78 12.07 2.97 4.76
CA GLY A 78 11.84 1.66 4.14
C GLY A 78 11.48 0.52 5.10
N LYS A 79 11.07 0.83 6.33
CA LYS A 79 10.63 -0.17 7.30
C LYS A 79 9.23 0.12 7.82
N THR A 80 8.39 -0.91 7.94
CA THR A 80 7.11 -0.80 8.62
C THR A 80 7.31 -0.63 10.13
N VAL A 81 6.57 0.28 10.76
CA VAL A 81 6.74 0.61 12.19
C VAL A 81 6.05 -0.41 13.10
N ASP A 82 4.80 -0.76 12.79
CA ASP A 82 3.94 -1.57 13.66
C ASP A 82 3.70 -3.00 13.15
N VAL A 83 4.30 -3.35 12.02
CA VAL A 83 4.09 -4.64 11.34
C VAL A 83 5.43 -5.31 11.07
N ASN A 84 5.51 -6.61 11.34
CA ASN A 84 6.61 -7.47 10.92
C ASN A 84 6.00 -8.80 10.48
N MET A 85 6.15 -9.14 9.20
CA MET A 85 5.59 -10.34 8.59
C MET A 85 6.45 -11.59 8.80
N GLY A 86 7.61 -11.47 9.44
CA GLY A 86 8.56 -12.58 9.58
C GLY A 86 8.93 -13.17 8.21
N GLU A 87 8.61 -14.45 8.04
CA GLU A 87 8.84 -15.21 6.79
C GLU A 87 7.64 -15.19 5.83
N GLU A 88 6.49 -14.62 6.24
CA GLU A 88 5.29 -14.55 5.42
C GLU A 88 5.48 -13.57 4.25
N TYR A 89 4.85 -13.89 3.13
CA TYR A 89 4.86 -13.02 1.96
C TYR A 89 3.84 -11.89 2.12
N ALA A 90 4.30 -10.65 1.96
CA ALA A 90 3.44 -9.48 1.87
C ALA A 90 3.96 -8.48 0.84
N LEU A 91 3.03 -7.70 0.29
CA LEU A 91 3.30 -6.58 -0.61
C LEU A 91 2.84 -5.28 0.05
N VAL A 92 3.59 -4.20 -0.15
CA VAL A 92 3.23 -2.86 0.31
C VAL A 92 3.13 -1.92 -0.89
N TYR A 93 1.98 -1.25 -1.00
CA TYR A 93 1.69 -0.19 -1.96
C TYR A 93 1.82 1.15 -1.24
N ILE A 94 2.70 2.02 -1.70
CA ILE A 94 2.98 3.33 -1.08
C ILE A 94 3.42 4.33 -2.16
N ALA A 95 2.82 5.51 -2.18
CA ALA A 95 3.11 6.57 -3.15
C ALA A 95 3.09 6.10 -4.63
N GLY A 96 2.24 5.13 -4.98
CA GLY A 96 2.18 4.59 -6.35
C GLY A 96 3.26 3.55 -6.68
N HIS A 97 4.07 3.15 -5.70
CA HIS A 97 5.08 2.11 -5.83
C HIS A 97 4.68 0.85 -5.06
N LYS A 98 5.14 -0.30 -5.56
CA LYS A 98 4.90 -1.61 -4.97
C LYS A 98 6.21 -2.24 -4.52
N TYR A 99 6.30 -2.59 -3.25
CA TYR A 99 7.43 -3.28 -2.64
C TYR A 99 7.00 -4.66 -2.10
N GLN A 100 7.94 -5.59 -2.01
CA GLN A 100 7.78 -6.74 -1.13
C GLN A 100 8.20 -6.36 0.29
N LEU A 101 7.47 -6.84 1.29
CA LEU A 101 7.83 -6.69 2.70
C LEU A 101 8.49 -8.00 3.17
N LYS A 102 9.78 -7.95 3.52
CA LYS A 102 10.53 -9.07 4.13
C LYS A 102 10.74 -8.76 5.61
N GLY A 103 10.01 -9.45 6.49
CA GLY A 103 9.92 -9.08 7.89
C GLY A 103 9.25 -7.71 8.06
N ASP A 104 10.05 -6.71 8.44
CA ASP A 104 9.64 -5.30 8.55
C ASP A 104 10.20 -4.43 7.42
N THR A 105 10.97 -4.99 6.49
CA THR A 105 11.80 -4.21 5.57
C THR A 105 11.26 -4.28 4.14
N LEU A 106 11.09 -3.12 3.51
CA LEU A 106 10.73 -3.01 2.10
C LEU A 106 11.91 -3.40 1.22
N VAL A 107 11.63 -4.22 0.22
CA VAL A 107 12.56 -4.60 -0.84
C VAL A 107 11.87 -4.53 -2.19
N GLU A 108 12.64 -4.40 -3.26
CA GLU A 108 12.09 -4.50 -4.61
C GLU A 108 11.44 -5.88 -4.81
N PRO A 109 10.24 -5.94 -5.41
CA PRO A 109 9.56 -7.20 -5.66
C PRO A 109 10.36 -8.05 -6.65
N GLU A 110 10.43 -9.35 -6.40
CA GLU A 110 10.98 -10.31 -7.35
C GLU A 110 10.12 -10.32 -8.62
N GLY A 111 10.76 -10.17 -9.80
CA GLY A 111 10.11 -10.01 -11.10
C GLY A 111 9.64 -11.30 -11.75
#